data_AF-A0A3N1HYR3-F1
#
_entry.id   AF-A0A3N1HYR3-F1
#
_cell.length_a   1.000
_cell.length_b   1.000
_cell.length_c   1.000
_cell.angle_alpha   90.00
_cell.angle_beta   90.00
_cell.angle_gamma   90.00
#
_symmetry.space_group_name_H-M   'P 1'
#
loop_
_entity.id
_entity.type
_entity.pdbx_description
1 polymer ?
#
loop_
_entity_poly.entity_id
_entity_poly.type
_entity_poly.pdbx_seq_one_letter_code
_entity_poly.pdbx_strand_id
1 'polypeptide(L)'
;MTAAAAAFIVGGVAVPSAPAAPCAAPVSTPVPAHDTLGAELDNLQWTPVRTMSGGTVWMLRVCSDPHVEAGGVYFLYNPDESSVAGSFSVGDDVRVRTVHDWRAAIFAPARDAHRIEVRYGNLQAPDTARVVASVTNTVGNE
;
A
#
# COMPACT_ATOMS: atom_id res chain seq x y z
N MET A 1 -1.81 66.63 1.89
CA MET A 1 -3.08 66.04 1.39
C MET A 1 -2.73 64.74 0.71
N THR A 2 -3.41 63.68 1.11
CA THR A 2 -3.14 62.26 0.82
C THR A 2 -4.12 61.76 -0.24
N ALA A 3 -3.67 60.90 -1.17
CA ALA A 3 -4.46 59.89 -1.90
C ALA A 3 -3.47 59.00 -2.68
N ALA A 4 -3.22 57.71 -2.35
CA ALA A 4 -4.06 56.50 -2.44
C ALA A 4 -4.39 56.13 -3.90
N ALA A 5 -4.40 54.88 -4.38
CA ALA A 5 -3.94 53.54 -3.97
C ALA A 5 -4.35 52.62 -5.16
N ALA A 6 -3.65 51.48 -5.37
CA ALA A 6 -4.27 50.20 -5.74
C ALA A 6 -3.19 49.15 -6.06
N ALA A 7 -2.85 48.32 -5.08
CA ALA A 7 -2.22 47.02 -5.32
C ALA A 7 -3.32 45.96 -5.21
N PHE A 8 -3.60 45.25 -6.30
CA PHE A 8 -4.43 44.06 -6.29
C PHE A 8 -3.61 42.90 -5.73
N ILE A 9 -3.95 42.42 -4.53
CA ILE A 9 -3.47 41.15 -4.01
C ILE A 9 -4.58 40.12 -4.25
N VAL A 10 -4.35 39.22 -5.21
CA VAL A 10 -5.16 38.02 -5.39
C VAL A 10 -4.81 37.06 -4.27
N GLY A 11 -5.68 36.98 -3.26
CA GLY A 11 -5.59 36.01 -2.18
C GLY A 11 -5.93 34.60 -2.67
N GLY A 12 -4.92 33.84 -3.08
CA GLY A 12 -5.02 32.39 -3.18
C GLY A 12 -4.97 31.80 -1.77
N VAL A 13 -6.09 31.30 -1.28
CA VAL A 13 -6.13 30.57 0.00
C VAL A 13 -5.42 29.23 -0.23
N ALA A 14 -4.18 29.12 0.26
CA ALA A 14 -3.51 27.83 0.35
C ALA A 14 -4.30 26.99 1.36
N VAL A 15 -5.08 26.02 0.86
CA VAL A 15 -5.69 25.01 1.70
C VAL A 15 -4.53 24.17 2.25
N PRO A 16 -4.31 24.11 3.57
CA PRO A 16 -3.33 23.18 4.10
C PRO A 16 -3.84 21.77 3.78
N SER A 17 -3.12 21.06 2.90
CA SER A 17 -3.29 19.62 2.73
C SER A 17 -3.09 18.97 4.09
N ALA A 18 -4.19 18.57 4.73
CA ALA A 18 -4.12 17.78 5.96
C ALA A 18 -3.30 16.53 5.67
N PRO A 19 -2.36 16.13 6.56
CA PRO A 19 -1.65 14.89 6.40
C PRO A 19 -2.68 13.76 6.31
N ALA A 20 -2.56 12.90 5.31
CA ALA A 20 -3.37 11.68 5.24
C ALA A 20 -3.24 10.97 6.59
N ALA A 21 -4.37 10.76 7.27
CA ALA A 21 -4.36 10.09 8.56
C ALA A 21 -3.61 8.75 8.40
N PRO A 22 -2.68 8.41 9.32
CA PRO A 22 -2.08 7.09 9.32
C PRO A 22 -3.21 6.06 9.42
N CYS A 23 -2.97 4.88 8.82
CA CYS A 23 -3.86 3.72 8.78
C CYS A 23 -4.73 3.70 10.06
N ALA A 24 -6.02 3.98 9.92
CA ALA A 24 -6.91 3.92 11.08
C ALA A 24 -6.83 2.49 11.64
N ALA A 25 -6.68 2.37 12.96
CA ALA A 25 -6.65 1.09 13.65
C ALA A 25 -7.78 0.20 13.09
N PRO A 26 -7.50 -1.10 12.86
CA PRO A 26 -8.39 -1.96 12.08
C PRO A 26 -9.80 -1.87 12.62
N VAL A 27 -10.75 -1.52 11.75
CA VAL A 27 -12.17 -1.67 12.05
C VAL A 27 -12.41 -3.12 12.48
N SER A 28 -12.99 -3.30 13.68
CA SER A 28 -13.30 -4.60 14.29
C SER A 28 -14.39 -5.40 13.55
N THR A 29 -14.37 -5.43 12.22
CA THR A 29 -14.94 -6.56 11.51
C THR A 29 -14.02 -7.75 11.76
N PRO A 30 -14.50 -8.87 12.31
CA PRO A 30 -13.65 -10.03 12.54
C PRO A 30 -13.11 -10.50 11.19
N VAL A 31 -11.82 -10.26 10.95
CA VAL A 31 -11.06 -11.06 10.00
C VAL A 31 -11.15 -12.48 10.54
N PRO A 32 -11.60 -13.47 9.75
CA PRO A 32 -11.71 -14.83 10.23
C PRO A 32 -10.35 -15.28 10.78
N ALA A 33 -10.37 -15.77 12.03
CA ALA A 33 -9.17 -16.12 12.80
C ALA A 33 -8.23 -17.13 12.11
N HIS A 34 -8.67 -17.78 11.03
CA HIS A 34 -7.88 -18.70 10.23
C HIS A 34 -6.93 -18.01 9.23
N ASP A 35 -7.12 -16.73 8.91
CA ASP A 35 -6.29 -16.00 7.92
C ASP A 35 -5.44 -14.86 8.51
N THR A 36 -5.68 -14.49 9.77
CA THR A 36 -4.75 -13.67 10.57
C THR A 36 -3.72 -14.57 11.22
N LEU A 37 -2.85 -15.18 10.43
CA LEU A 37 -1.54 -15.59 10.95
C LEU A 37 -0.94 -14.37 11.66
N GLY A 38 -0.29 -14.56 12.81
CA GLY A 38 0.39 -13.47 13.51
C GLY A 38 1.21 -12.69 12.49
N ALA A 39 0.77 -11.48 12.17
CA ALA A 39 1.32 -10.70 11.09
C ALA A 39 1.36 -9.25 11.53
N GLU A 40 2.56 -8.70 11.52
CA GLU A 40 2.77 -7.28 11.71
C GLU A 40 2.59 -6.58 10.36
N LEU A 41 1.69 -5.60 10.32
CA LEU A 41 1.33 -4.86 9.11
C LEU A 41 1.81 -3.42 9.24
N ASP A 42 2.63 -2.97 8.29
CA ASP A 42 3.04 -1.58 8.12
C ASP A 42 2.42 -1.01 6.83
N ASN A 43 1.61 0.04 6.98
CA ASN A 43 0.82 0.67 5.91
C ASN A 43 0.01 -0.33 5.05
N LEU A 44 -0.37 -1.47 5.62
CA LEU A 44 -1.23 -2.48 5.01
C LEU A 44 -2.46 -2.71 5.86
N GLN A 45 -3.54 -3.16 5.20
CA GLN A 45 -4.74 -3.64 5.86
C GLN A 45 -5.29 -4.86 5.14
N TRP A 46 -6.00 -5.70 5.88
CA TRP A 46 -6.81 -6.77 5.31
C TRP A 46 -8.03 -6.20 4.59
N THR A 47 -8.30 -6.68 3.39
CA THR A 47 -9.46 -6.30 2.59
C THR A 47 -10.15 -7.54 2.03
N PRO A 48 -11.50 -7.63 2.15
CA PRO A 48 -12.24 -8.74 1.55
C PRO A 48 -12.36 -8.52 0.04
N VAL A 49 -11.96 -9.52 -0.73
CA VAL A 49 -12.10 -9.55 -2.19
C VAL A 49 -13.10 -10.65 -2.53
N ARG A 50 -14.14 -10.32 -3.28
CA ARG A 50 -15.09 -11.31 -3.79
C ARG A 50 -14.46 -12.07 -4.95
N THR A 51 -14.68 -13.38 -5.00
CA THR A 51 -14.26 -14.22 -6.12
C THR A 51 -15.44 -14.45 -7.07
N MET A 52 -15.14 -14.79 -8.33
CA MET A 52 -16.17 -15.15 -9.31
C MET A 52 -17.03 -16.34 -8.87
N SER A 53 -16.49 -17.24 -8.04
CA SER A 53 -17.22 -18.37 -7.44
C SER A 53 -18.21 -17.98 -6.34
N GLY A 54 -18.34 -16.68 -6.03
CA GLY A 54 -19.21 -16.17 -4.96
C GLY A 54 -18.59 -16.27 -3.56
N GLY A 55 -17.33 -16.67 -3.46
CA GLY A 55 -16.55 -16.70 -2.22
C GLY A 55 -16.01 -15.33 -1.85
N THR A 56 -15.47 -15.22 -0.63
CA THR A 56 -14.70 -14.06 -0.18
C THR A 56 -13.33 -14.57 0.26
N VAL A 57 -12.28 -13.95 -0.28
CA VAL A 57 -10.90 -14.17 0.14
C VAL A 57 -10.36 -12.90 0.77
N TRP A 58 -9.50 -13.04 1.78
CA TRP A 58 -8.86 -11.91 2.43
C TRP A 58 -7.50 -11.66 1.80
N MET A 59 -7.29 -10.43 1.34
CA MET A 59 -6.04 -9.97 0.74
C MET A 59 -5.50 -8.78 1.51
N LEU A 60 -4.22 -8.48 1.31
CA LEU A 60 -3.57 -7.29 1.85
C LEU A 60 -3.65 -6.17 0.82
N ARG A 61 -3.86 -4.94 1.30
CA ARG A 61 -3.90 -3.73 0.48
C ARG A 61 -3.18 -2.60 1.18
N VAL A 62 -2.48 -1.76 0.41
CA VAL A 62 -1.91 -0.50 0.92
C VAL A 62 -3.05 0.41 1.41
N CYS A 63 -3.00 0.85 2.67
CA CYS A 63 -4.13 1.55 3.30
C CYS A 63 -4.03 3.08 3.23
N SER A 64 -2.83 3.64 3.30
CA SER A 64 -2.60 5.09 3.24
C SER A 64 -1.66 5.48 2.11
N ASP A 65 -1.82 6.72 1.63
CA ASP A 65 -0.99 7.28 0.56
C ASP A 65 0.49 7.34 1.00
N PRO A 66 1.40 6.65 0.29
CA PRO A 66 2.80 6.63 0.67
C PRO A 66 3.56 7.93 0.34
N HIS A 67 2.92 8.92 -0.30
CA HIS A 67 3.52 10.19 -0.72
C HIS A 67 4.83 9.96 -1.48
N VAL A 68 4.73 9.31 -2.63
CA VAL A 68 5.86 9.02 -3.52
C VAL A 68 5.86 9.96 -4.72
N GLU A 69 7.05 10.34 -5.19
CA GLU A 69 7.19 11.12 -6.41
C GLU A 69 6.78 10.31 -7.64
N ALA A 70 6.26 10.97 -8.67
CA ALA A 70 5.89 10.29 -9.91
C ALA A 70 7.12 9.71 -10.64
N GLY A 71 6.91 8.60 -11.37
CA GLY A 71 7.93 7.99 -12.24
C GLY A 71 8.37 6.58 -11.84
N GLY A 72 7.91 6.08 -10.69
CA GLY A 72 8.11 4.69 -10.27
C GLY A 72 6.87 3.81 -10.50
N VAL A 73 7.06 2.52 -10.21
CA VAL A 73 5.99 1.52 -10.14
C VAL A 73 5.99 0.84 -8.78
N TYR A 74 4.80 0.40 -8.35
CA TYR A 74 4.69 -0.48 -7.21
C TYR A 74 4.98 -1.92 -7.63
N PHE A 75 5.70 -2.66 -6.80
CA PHE A 75 6.00 -4.08 -6.96
C PHE A 75 6.18 -4.73 -5.59
N LEU A 76 6.03 -6.06 -5.54
CA LEU A 76 6.30 -6.84 -4.35
C LEU A 76 7.75 -7.30 -4.34
N TYR A 77 8.39 -7.24 -3.18
CA TYR A 77 9.77 -7.64 -2.98
C TYR A 77 9.87 -8.58 -1.78
N ASN A 78 10.57 -9.68 -1.96
CA ASN A 78 10.95 -10.58 -0.88
C ASN A 78 12.41 -10.25 -0.47
N PRO A 79 12.62 -9.62 0.70
CA PRO A 79 13.96 -9.31 1.19
C PRO A 79 14.75 -10.56 1.58
N ASP A 80 14.10 -11.66 1.97
CA ASP A 80 14.77 -12.91 2.37
C ASP A 80 15.49 -13.56 1.17
N GLU A 81 14.89 -13.45 -0.01
CA GLU A 81 15.43 -13.97 -1.28
C GLU A 81 16.15 -12.91 -2.12
N SER A 82 16.14 -11.65 -1.67
CA SER A 82 16.58 -10.48 -2.45
C SER A 82 15.99 -10.44 -3.86
N SER A 83 14.68 -10.67 -3.99
CA SER A 83 14.04 -10.85 -5.30
C SER A 83 12.65 -10.21 -5.41
N VAL A 84 12.26 -9.85 -6.64
CA VAL A 84 10.88 -9.40 -6.92
C VAL A 84 9.93 -10.61 -6.83
N ALA A 85 8.97 -10.52 -5.92
CA ALA A 85 8.09 -11.63 -5.58
C ALA A 85 6.64 -11.39 -6.04
N GLY A 86 5.82 -12.44 -5.98
CA GLY A 86 4.36 -12.33 -6.04
C GLY A 86 3.76 -11.59 -7.24
N SER A 87 2.51 -11.16 -7.08
CA SER A 87 1.78 -10.34 -8.04
C SER A 87 0.65 -9.61 -7.30
N PHE A 88 0.25 -8.46 -7.83
CA PHE A 88 -0.96 -7.79 -7.39
C PHE A 88 -2.19 -8.35 -8.09
N SER A 89 -3.29 -8.44 -7.36
CA SER A 89 -4.62 -8.76 -7.85
C SER A 89 -5.30 -7.46 -8.30
N VAL A 90 -5.68 -7.39 -9.57
CA VAL A 90 -6.42 -6.27 -10.15
C VAL A 90 -7.75 -6.79 -10.69
N GLY A 91 -8.86 -6.37 -10.08
CA GLY A 91 -10.16 -6.96 -10.35
C GLY A 91 -10.28 -8.39 -9.78
N ASP A 92 -11.13 -9.21 -10.38
CA ASP A 92 -11.48 -10.54 -9.85
C ASP A 92 -10.40 -11.62 -10.06
N ASP A 93 -9.69 -11.62 -11.19
CA ASP A 93 -8.79 -12.72 -11.56
C ASP A 93 -7.48 -12.28 -12.27
N VAL A 94 -7.27 -10.98 -12.46
CA VAL A 94 -6.06 -10.51 -13.14
C VAL A 94 -4.92 -10.39 -12.14
N ARG A 95 -3.80 -11.05 -12.42
CA ARG A 95 -2.55 -10.92 -11.66
C ARG A 95 -1.52 -10.17 -12.47
N VAL A 96 -1.02 -9.06 -11.92
CA VAL A 96 0.00 -8.23 -12.57
C VAL A 96 1.22 -8.09 -11.67
N ARG A 97 2.40 -7.97 -12.28
CA ARG A 97 3.65 -7.81 -11.52
C ARG A 97 3.83 -6.44 -10.90
N THR A 98 3.26 -5.42 -11.54
CA THR A 98 3.40 -4.02 -11.12
C THR A 98 2.11 -3.26 -11.28
N VAL A 99 1.92 -2.24 -10.45
CA VAL A 99 0.82 -1.27 -10.58
C VAL A 99 1.35 0.15 -10.48
N HIS A 100 0.62 1.11 -11.03
CA HIS A 100 0.98 2.54 -10.96
C HIS A 100 0.23 3.31 -9.86
N ASP A 101 -0.87 2.74 -9.35
CA ASP A 101 -1.66 3.31 -8.25
C ASP A 101 -1.52 2.41 -7.02
N TRP A 102 -1.16 2.99 -5.88
CA TRP A 102 -1.07 2.27 -4.61
C TRP A 102 -2.40 1.65 -4.21
N ARG A 103 -3.53 2.23 -4.63
CA ARG A 103 -4.86 1.67 -4.32
C ARG A 103 -5.08 0.31 -4.97
N ALA A 104 -4.42 0.06 -6.09
CA ALA A 104 -4.45 -1.20 -6.82
C ALA A 104 -3.39 -2.22 -6.32
N ALA A 105 -2.55 -1.85 -5.35
CA ALA A 105 -1.58 -2.74 -4.75
C ALA A 105 -2.28 -3.66 -3.73
N ILE A 106 -3.04 -4.62 -4.24
CA ILE A 106 -3.74 -5.66 -3.48
C ILE A 106 -3.04 -6.98 -3.75
N PHE A 107 -2.71 -7.77 -2.74
CA PHE A 107 -1.99 -9.04 -2.93
C PHE A 107 -2.35 -10.07 -1.87
N ALA A 108 -2.19 -11.35 -2.19
CA ALA A 108 -2.35 -12.42 -1.22
C ALA A 108 -1.17 -12.43 -0.24
N PRO A 109 -1.40 -12.70 1.05
CA PRO A 109 -0.32 -12.90 2.02
C PRO A 109 0.58 -14.05 1.54
N ALA A 110 1.89 -13.81 1.46
CA ALA A 110 2.84 -14.88 1.15
C ALA A 110 3.03 -15.73 2.41
N ARG A 111 2.70 -17.03 2.32
CA ARG A 111 2.82 -17.96 3.46
C ARG A 111 4.24 -18.49 3.62
N ASP A 112 5.00 -18.55 2.53
CA ASP A 112 6.35 -19.11 2.48
C ASP A 112 7.45 -18.07 2.70
N ALA A 113 7.09 -16.78 2.80
CA ALA A 113 8.02 -15.69 3.07
C ALA A 113 7.80 -15.18 4.50
N HIS A 114 8.89 -14.92 5.22
CA HIS A 114 8.81 -14.31 6.53
C HIS A 114 8.42 -12.84 6.41
N ARG A 115 8.89 -12.15 5.36
CA ARG A 115 8.53 -10.76 5.10
C ARG A 115 8.26 -10.51 3.62
N ILE A 116 7.24 -9.70 3.35
CA ILE A 116 6.98 -9.14 2.01
C ILE A 116 6.89 -7.63 2.12
N GLU A 117 7.56 -6.96 1.19
CA GLU A 117 7.52 -5.51 1.08
C GLU A 117 6.80 -5.11 -0.20
N VAL A 118 5.92 -4.11 -0.10
CA VAL A 118 5.49 -3.33 -1.26
C VAL A 118 6.53 -2.22 -1.41
N ARG A 119 7.21 -2.18 -2.55
CA ARG A 119 8.18 -1.14 -2.89
C ARG A 119 7.68 -0.28 -4.03
N TYR A 120 8.14 0.97 -4.07
CA TYR A 120 7.90 1.91 -5.14
C TYR A 120 9.23 2.42 -5.72
N GLY A 121 9.42 2.28 -7.03
CA GLY A 121 10.62 2.77 -7.70
C GLY A 121 10.87 2.07 -9.04
N ASN A 122 12.15 1.92 -9.38
CA ASN A 122 12.57 1.22 -10.60
C ASN A 122 12.63 -0.29 -10.36
N LEU A 123 11.82 -1.06 -11.09
CA LEU A 123 11.77 -2.52 -11.01
C LEU A 123 13.12 -3.18 -11.36
N GLN A 124 13.94 -2.55 -12.20
CA GLN A 124 15.26 -3.07 -12.58
C GLN A 124 16.34 -2.82 -11.52
N ALA A 125 16.04 -2.00 -10.51
CA ALA A 125 16.93 -1.69 -9.40
C ALA A 125 16.16 -1.79 -8.06
N PRO A 126 15.62 -2.98 -7.71
CA PRO A 126 14.66 -3.13 -6.63
C PRO A 126 15.25 -2.77 -5.26
N ASP A 127 16.55 -2.91 -5.06
CA ASP A 127 17.27 -2.55 -3.83
C ASP A 127 17.31 -1.04 -3.57
N THR A 128 17.16 -0.22 -4.61
CA THR A 128 17.12 1.24 -4.50
C THR A 128 15.70 1.78 -4.35
N ALA A 129 14.68 0.92 -4.51
CA ALA A 129 13.29 1.32 -4.42
C ALA A 129 12.87 1.57 -2.97
N ARG A 130 11.98 2.54 -2.78
CA ARG A 130 11.47 2.89 -1.46
C ARG A 130 10.47 1.85 -0.99
N VAL A 131 10.63 1.35 0.24
CA VAL A 131 9.61 0.55 0.91
C VAL A 131 8.43 1.46 1.27
N VAL A 132 7.23 1.10 0.82
CA VAL A 132 6.00 1.89 1.06
C VAL A 132 5.02 1.22 2.00
N ALA A 133 5.10 -0.11 2.12
CA ALA A 133 4.30 -0.92 3.01
C ALA A 133 5.00 -2.27 3.22
N SER A 134 4.77 -2.95 4.34
CA SER A 134 5.31 -4.30 4.54
C SER A 134 4.41 -5.16 5.42
N VAL A 135 4.50 -6.47 5.21
CA VAL A 135 3.92 -7.49 6.08
C VAL A 135 5.04 -8.40 6.56
N THR A 136 5.11 -8.61 7.87
CA THR A 136 6.02 -9.57 8.50
C THR A 136 5.19 -10.64 9.18
N ASN A 137 5.40 -11.89 8.79
CA ASN A 137 4.78 -13.03 9.44
C ASN A 137 5.53 -13.29 10.76
N THR A 138 4.87 -13.05 11.88
CA THR A 138 5.42 -13.27 13.22
C THR A 138 5.32 -14.72 13.67
N VAL A 139 4.69 -15.58 12.87
CA VAL A 139 4.67 -17.02 13.08
C VAL A 139 5.93 -17.62 12.45
N GLY A 140 7.06 -17.47 13.16
CA GLY A 140 8.35 -18.04 12.79
C GLY A 140 9.05 -18.64 14.01
N ASN A 141 9.17 -19.99 14.00
CA ASN A 141 9.88 -20.89 14.92
C ASN A 141 9.10 -21.35 16.17
N GLU A 142 8.31 -22.43 16.01
CA GLU A 142 8.28 -23.53 16.98
C GLU A 142 8.82 -24.79 16.29
#